data_AF-A0A3B8X5N8-F1
#
_entry.id   AF-A0A3B8X5N8-F1
#
_cell.length_a   1.000
_cell.length_b   1.000
_cell.length_c   1.000
_cell.angle_alpha   90.00
_cell.angle_beta   90.00
_cell.angle_gamma   90.00
#
_symmetry.space_group_name_H-M   'P 1'
#
loop_
_entity.id
_entity.type
_entity.pdbx_description
1 polymer ?
#
loop_
_entity_poly.entity_id
_entity_poly.type
_entity_poly.pdbx_seq_one_letter_code
_entity_poly.pdbx_strand_id
1 'polypeptide(L)'
;MSAAALLAVAACSKTGSEPANPNAGKELISFSGEGGAATKVGFTTTTYVKMRVKAEAAGKAPRYTEALASALACGTEDYSVLQYTSGQERYWDDAYGRDSKLTVYAFAIPGNVDGDKLPVWSQTGWEPVSATTNPNWNTDDSEDNTVSWSVKTVQNTDEILSIEDLTFSNNIRVGGKDGLYTYSFDGSAWVEAKGDGVMVWRPKTDAAGETSGKFDKGHLIFEHALAKIEINLKEGAGFNNEASTDFTWTKKLSLVGVNTQGTFNVSTGTWSEQTSGTITEMFETTGTPAAKTVRQLTAYVIPGNNLYETASNVLEFEIDNAKYYVTGKQIAEAIRSYDYGAEGQKYASFETIEGGKYYIINLSVAKKSIDRITAAVVDWEKVNSDDAVAQNTYVSFTLEDRGTRFQNADASKFNLFRSAKTAANYIDGDSEPNYDWASGYEGPAVKTWNGDAAEWKTGWFWENNLTYYHFRAAGNTEGTAVALVNDIVFNITSGA
;
A
#
# COMPACT_ATOMS: atom_id res chain seq x y z
N MET A 1 4.87 14.97 65.73
CA MET A 1 4.40 16.35 65.50
C MET A 1 5.25 16.89 64.35
N SER A 2 4.72 16.89 63.13
CA SER A 2 4.03 18.03 62.47
C SER A 2 5.00 19.21 62.25
N ALA A 3 5.18 19.81 61.07
CA ALA A 3 4.36 19.85 59.87
C ALA A 3 5.23 20.08 58.61
N ALA A 4 4.62 19.78 57.47
CA ALA A 4 5.11 19.89 56.10
C ALA A 4 5.37 21.33 55.63
N ALA A 5 6.36 21.49 54.75
CA ALA A 5 6.51 22.66 53.90
C ALA A 5 5.76 22.41 52.58
N LEU A 6 4.64 23.12 52.41
CA LEU A 6 3.85 23.22 51.20
C LEU A 6 4.51 24.27 50.29
N LEU A 7 5.00 23.88 49.11
CA LEU A 7 5.34 24.82 48.04
C LEU A 7 4.23 24.78 47.00
N ALA A 8 3.25 25.65 47.18
CA ALA A 8 2.30 26.03 46.15
C ALA A 8 3.01 26.97 45.17
N VAL A 9 3.05 26.61 43.89
CA VAL A 9 3.31 27.57 42.81
C VAL A 9 2.03 27.68 42.01
N ALA A 10 1.15 28.58 42.44
CA ALA A 10 0.01 29.06 41.67
C ALA A 10 0.35 30.43 41.08
N ALA A 11 0.20 30.52 39.76
CA ALA A 11 -0.20 31.66 38.94
C ALA A 11 0.07 33.09 39.45
N CYS A 12 0.89 33.84 38.70
CA CYS A 12 0.84 35.30 38.67
C CYS A 12 0.42 35.80 37.27
N SER A 13 -0.81 36.31 37.23
CA SER A 13 -1.37 37.38 36.40
C SER A 13 -0.66 37.80 35.10
N LYS A 14 -1.31 37.55 33.96
CA LYS A 14 -1.33 38.53 32.85
C LYS A 14 -2.64 39.29 32.90
N THR A 15 -2.58 40.54 33.32
CA THR A 15 -3.59 41.56 33.01
C THR A 15 -3.44 41.94 31.55
N GLY A 16 -4.17 41.23 30.70
CA GLY A 16 -4.32 41.46 29.27
C GLY A 16 -5.41 40.51 28.81
N SER A 17 -6.44 41.04 28.16
CA SER A 17 -7.67 40.35 27.77
C SER A 17 -7.47 39.32 26.65
N GLU A 18 -6.50 38.42 26.79
CA GLU A 18 -6.47 37.19 26.04
C GLU A 18 -7.34 36.17 26.80
N PRO A 19 -8.35 35.55 26.17
CA PRO A 19 -9.10 34.49 26.82
C PRO A 19 -8.11 33.43 27.32
N ALA A 20 -8.22 33.06 28.60
CA ALA A 20 -7.38 32.02 29.18
C ALA A 20 -7.48 30.77 28.30
N ASN A 21 -6.37 30.38 27.65
CA ASN A 21 -6.36 29.17 26.84
C ASN A 21 -6.57 27.97 27.77
N PRO A 22 -7.72 27.27 27.70
CA PRO A 22 -8.03 26.16 28.60
C PRO A 22 -7.10 24.96 28.41
N ASN A 23 -6.27 24.97 27.37
CA ASN A 23 -5.35 23.90 27.01
C ASN A 23 -3.87 24.21 27.37
N ALA A 24 -3.61 25.31 28.08
CA ALA A 24 -2.26 25.65 28.53
C ALA A 24 -1.70 24.57 29.48
N GLY A 25 -0.58 23.95 29.09
CA GLY A 25 0.12 22.91 29.88
C GLY A 25 -0.35 21.47 29.61
N LYS A 26 -1.36 21.28 28.75
CA LYS A 26 -1.79 19.96 28.29
C LYS A 26 -0.88 19.43 27.19
N GLU A 27 -0.79 18.12 27.04
CA GLU A 27 -0.02 17.46 25.99
C GLU A 27 -0.97 16.86 24.94
N LEU A 28 -0.71 17.19 23.67
CA LEU A 28 -1.48 16.74 22.52
C LEU A 28 -1.31 15.22 22.34
N ILE A 29 -2.38 14.56 21.92
CA ILE A 29 -2.26 13.25 21.29
C ILE A 29 -1.49 13.46 19.99
N SER A 30 -0.28 12.91 19.88
CA SER A 30 0.60 13.13 18.73
C SER A 30 0.80 11.83 17.97
N PHE A 31 0.87 11.93 16.64
CA PHE A 31 1.08 10.82 15.72
C PHE A 31 2.39 10.94 14.92
N SER A 32 3.33 11.76 15.40
CA SER A 32 4.63 11.99 14.75
C SER A 32 5.80 11.74 15.71
N GLY A 33 6.65 10.77 15.36
CA GLY A 33 7.97 10.63 15.99
C GLY A 33 8.83 11.83 15.60
N GLU A 34 9.55 12.43 16.55
CA GLU A 34 10.60 13.39 16.19
C GLU A 34 11.92 12.63 16.02
N GLY A 35 12.63 12.88 14.92
CA GLY A 35 14.08 12.65 14.80
C GLY A 35 14.54 11.20 14.59
N GLY A 36 14.44 10.70 13.36
CA GLY A 36 15.34 9.67 12.82
C GLY A 36 14.92 8.21 13.03
N ALA A 37 14.46 7.61 11.91
CA ALA A 37 14.25 6.20 11.59
C ALA A 37 13.01 5.48 12.17
N ALA A 38 12.39 4.52 11.48
CA ALA A 38 11.75 4.42 10.15
C ALA A 38 10.96 3.09 10.09
N THR A 39 9.68 3.06 9.67
CA THR A 39 9.13 2.05 8.72
C THR A 39 7.62 2.21 8.43
N LYS A 40 7.31 2.35 7.12
CA LYS A 40 6.06 2.01 6.39
C LYS A 40 4.75 2.68 6.88
N VAL A 41 4.40 3.85 6.36
CA VAL A 41 3.53 4.08 5.20
C VAL A 41 2.84 5.48 5.29
N GLY A 42 3.25 6.47 4.48
CA GLY A 42 2.63 7.78 4.36
C GLY A 42 1.89 7.97 3.04
N PHE A 43 0.94 8.91 3.00
CA PHE A 43 0.21 9.27 1.79
C PHE A 43 1.10 10.12 0.86
N THR A 44 1.15 9.79 -0.44
CA THR A 44 1.90 10.55 -1.47
C THR A 44 1.44 11.98 -1.64
N THR A 45 0.19 12.23 -1.30
CA THR A 45 -0.48 13.51 -1.43
C THR A 45 -1.13 13.86 -0.11
N THR A 46 -1.31 15.15 0.13
CA THR A 46 -2.00 15.62 1.32
C THR A 46 -3.37 14.96 1.42
N THR A 47 -3.65 14.34 2.56
CA THR A 47 -4.83 13.50 2.76
C THR A 47 -5.48 13.84 4.09
N TYR A 48 -6.79 14.10 4.12
CA TYR A 48 -7.49 14.22 5.39
C TYR A 48 -7.71 12.85 6.03
N VAL A 49 -7.46 12.78 7.33
CA VAL A 49 -7.63 11.61 8.18
C VAL A 49 -8.64 11.96 9.26
N LYS A 50 -9.73 11.19 9.31
CA LYS A 50 -10.72 11.29 10.38
C LYS A 50 -10.48 10.19 11.40
N MET A 51 -10.42 10.58 12.66
CA MET A 51 -10.08 9.70 13.77
C MET A 51 -11.20 9.70 14.80
N ARG A 52 -11.43 8.53 15.39
CA ARG A 52 -12.16 8.36 16.64
C ARG A 52 -11.21 7.78 17.66
N VAL A 53 -11.11 8.46 18.80
CA VAL A 53 -10.24 8.06 19.91
C VAL A 53 -11.13 7.60 21.06
N LYS A 54 -10.88 6.39 21.55
CA LYS A 54 -11.51 5.82 22.74
C LYS A 54 -10.50 5.87 23.88
N ALA A 55 -10.91 6.45 25.01
CA ALA A 55 -10.14 6.45 26.25
C ALA A 55 -10.79 5.52 27.28
N GLU A 56 -9.98 4.66 27.88
CA GLU A 56 -10.39 3.75 28.93
C GLU A 56 -9.51 3.93 30.18
N ALA A 57 -10.07 3.62 31.35
CA ALA A 57 -9.36 3.58 32.61
C ALA A 57 -9.99 2.53 33.52
N ALA A 58 -9.20 1.93 34.43
CA ALA A 58 -9.67 0.86 35.29
C ALA A 58 -10.87 1.32 36.16
N GLY A 59 -11.98 0.59 36.08
CA GLY A 59 -13.19 0.88 36.86
C GLY A 59 -13.97 2.12 36.41
N LYS A 60 -13.69 2.69 35.23
CA LYS A 60 -14.39 3.84 34.66
C LYS A 60 -15.03 3.46 33.31
N ALA A 61 -16.14 4.10 32.96
CA ALA A 61 -16.76 3.96 31.65
C ALA A 61 -15.82 4.42 30.52
N PRO A 62 -15.94 3.95 29.27
CA PRO A 62 -15.16 4.50 28.18
C PRO A 62 -15.57 5.96 27.89
N ARG A 63 -14.64 6.70 27.29
CA ARG A 63 -14.84 8.07 26.80
C ARG A 63 -14.44 8.13 25.33
N TYR A 64 -15.14 8.92 24.53
CA TYR A 64 -14.86 9.03 23.09
C TYR A 64 -14.63 10.47 22.67
N THR A 65 -13.80 10.65 21.65
CA THR A 65 -13.69 11.92 20.96
C THR A 65 -13.35 11.67 19.49
N GLU A 66 -13.60 12.67 18.66
CA GLU A 66 -13.25 12.63 17.24
C GLU A 66 -12.27 13.71 16.92
N ALA A 67 -11.42 13.48 15.93
CA ALA A 67 -10.50 14.49 15.44
C ALA A 67 -10.39 14.40 13.92
N LEU A 68 -10.09 15.54 13.32
CA LEU A 68 -9.75 15.65 11.91
C LEU A 68 -8.33 16.19 11.82
N ALA A 69 -7.51 15.55 11.01
CA ALA A 69 -6.14 15.97 10.74
C ALA A 69 -5.85 15.90 9.24
N SER A 70 -4.96 16.76 8.76
CA SER A 70 -4.29 16.59 7.48
C SER A 70 -3.01 15.78 7.66
N ALA A 71 -2.92 14.67 6.95
CA ALA A 71 -1.68 13.98 6.68
C ALA A 71 -0.96 14.71 5.55
N LEU A 72 0.18 15.32 5.83
CA LEU A 72 1.00 15.92 4.79
C LEU A 72 1.54 14.83 3.87
N ALA A 73 1.74 15.18 2.59
CA ALA A 73 2.43 14.33 1.64
C ALA A 73 3.76 13.84 2.25
N CYS A 74 3.95 12.52 2.25
CA CYS A 74 5.22 11.93 2.61
C CYS A 74 6.24 12.36 1.56
N GLY A 75 7.29 13.07 1.97
CA GLY A 75 8.31 13.57 1.05
C GLY A 75 9.25 12.44 0.65
N THR A 76 10.51 12.53 1.10
CA THR A 76 11.47 11.41 1.03
C THR A 76 11.33 10.43 2.21
N GLU A 77 10.36 10.67 3.08
CA GLU A 77 10.11 9.88 4.29
C GLU A 77 9.01 8.86 4.00
N ASP A 78 9.06 7.69 4.62
CA ASP A 78 8.03 6.65 4.45
C ASP A 78 6.79 6.88 5.33
N TYR A 79 6.53 8.10 5.81
CA TYR A 79 5.41 8.43 6.69
C TYR A 79 4.86 9.84 6.44
N SER A 80 3.57 10.04 6.75
CA SER A 80 2.94 11.35 6.73
C SER A 80 2.91 11.97 8.13
N VAL A 81 3.33 13.24 8.22
CA VAL A 81 3.12 14.02 9.45
C VAL A 81 1.66 14.45 9.53
N LEU A 82 0.99 14.07 10.62
CA LEU A 82 -0.38 14.52 10.90
C LEU A 82 -0.38 15.89 11.57
N GLN A 83 -1.20 16.79 11.03
CA GLN A 83 -1.50 18.10 11.60
C GLN A 83 -3.00 18.21 11.83
N TYR A 84 -3.41 18.45 13.08
CA TYR A 84 -4.83 18.64 13.37
C TYR A 84 -5.39 19.86 12.63
N THR A 85 -6.62 19.73 12.15
CA THR A 85 -7.41 20.88 11.75
C THR A 85 -7.66 21.75 12.98
N SER A 86 -7.58 23.08 12.81
CA SER A 86 -7.80 24.04 13.91
C SER A 86 -9.08 23.73 14.69
N GLY A 87 -8.97 23.59 16.02
CA GLY A 87 -10.07 23.26 16.92
C GLY A 87 -10.41 21.77 17.02
N GLN A 88 -9.76 20.92 16.22
CA GLN A 88 -9.91 19.46 16.24
C GLN A 88 -8.77 18.77 16.99
N GLU A 89 -7.92 19.53 17.68
CA GLU A 89 -6.86 19.01 18.54
C GLU A 89 -7.45 18.24 19.72
N ARG A 90 -6.79 17.16 20.14
CA ARG A 90 -7.21 16.37 21.30
C ARG A 90 -6.04 16.14 22.24
N TYR A 91 -6.33 16.17 23.54
CA TYR A 91 -5.34 16.05 24.61
C TYR A 91 -5.66 14.81 25.44
N TRP A 92 -4.64 14.01 25.74
CA TRP A 92 -4.83 12.70 26.40
C TRP A 92 -5.21 12.85 27.87
N ASP A 93 -4.86 13.97 28.48
CA ASP A 93 -5.10 14.29 29.88
C ASP A 93 -6.55 14.71 30.15
N ASP A 94 -7.30 15.10 29.12
CA ASP A 94 -8.72 15.49 29.21
C ASP A 94 -9.69 14.31 29.45
N ALA A 95 -9.28 13.08 29.12
CA ALA A 95 -10.09 11.89 29.38
C ALA A 95 -9.95 11.42 30.83
N TYR A 96 -8.82 10.80 31.16
CA TYR A 96 -8.55 10.19 32.46
C TYR A 96 -7.17 10.55 33.03
N GLY A 97 -6.52 11.58 32.49
CA GLY A 97 -5.17 11.93 32.92
C GLY A 97 -4.18 10.79 32.68
N ARG A 98 -3.32 10.52 33.67
CA ARG A 98 -2.29 9.47 33.57
C ARG A 98 -2.85 8.04 33.57
N ASP A 99 -4.12 7.86 33.94
CA ASP A 99 -4.79 6.56 33.89
C ASP A 99 -5.35 6.24 32.49
N SER A 100 -5.28 7.19 31.55
CA SER A 100 -5.80 7.05 30.19
C SER A 100 -5.08 5.93 29.41
N LYS A 101 -5.87 5.04 28.85
CA LYS A 101 -5.47 4.09 27.80
C LYS A 101 -6.21 4.44 26.52
N LEU A 102 -5.48 4.84 25.47
CA LEU A 102 -6.11 5.30 24.23
C LEU A 102 -6.04 4.25 23.13
N THR A 103 -7.20 3.97 22.56
CA THR A 103 -7.40 3.23 21.32
C THR A 103 -7.76 4.24 20.22
N VAL A 104 -7.18 4.07 19.03
CA VAL A 104 -7.41 4.98 17.89
C VAL A 104 -7.90 4.18 16.70
N TYR A 105 -9.05 4.60 16.18
CA TYR A 105 -9.62 4.14 14.92
C TYR A 105 -9.59 5.31 13.95
N ALA A 106 -9.07 5.08 12.74
CA ALA A 106 -8.94 6.12 11.74
C ALA A 106 -9.35 5.61 10.36
N PHE A 107 -9.83 6.52 9.53
CA PHE A 107 -9.99 6.28 8.10
C PHE A 107 -9.63 7.52 7.29
N ALA A 108 -9.32 7.27 6.02
CA ALA A 108 -8.90 8.26 5.06
C ALA A 108 -9.25 7.81 3.64
N ILE A 109 -9.28 8.77 2.73
CA ILE A 109 -9.32 8.52 1.29
C ILE A 109 -8.04 9.15 0.74
N PRO A 110 -7.06 8.37 0.24
CA PRO A 110 -5.80 8.90 -0.26
C PRO A 110 -5.98 10.05 -1.25
N GLY A 111 -5.26 11.16 -1.04
CA GLY A 111 -5.33 12.37 -1.85
C GLY A 111 -6.59 13.21 -1.69
N ASN A 112 -7.50 12.84 -0.79
CA ASN A 112 -8.66 13.67 -0.50
C ASN A 112 -8.27 14.83 0.43
N VAL A 113 -8.22 16.02 -0.16
CA VAL A 113 -7.92 17.29 0.53
C VAL A 113 -9.17 18.00 1.06
N ASP A 114 -10.30 17.30 1.15
CA ASP A 114 -11.57 17.84 1.65
C ASP A 114 -12.16 16.91 2.72
N GLY A 115 -11.99 17.29 3.98
CA GLY A 115 -12.47 16.52 5.12
C GLY A 115 -13.99 16.29 5.14
N ASP A 116 -14.77 17.13 4.45
CA ASP A 116 -16.23 17.00 4.37
C ASP A 116 -16.65 15.89 3.38
N LYS A 117 -15.73 15.42 2.53
CA LYS A 117 -15.94 14.28 1.62
C LYS A 117 -15.58 12.94 2.23
N LEU A 118 -15.01 12.92 3.43
CA LEU A 118 -14.80 11.69 4.17
C LEU A 118 -16.14 11.18 4.71
N PRO A 119 -16.30 9.84 4.89
CA PRO A 119 -17.52 9.34 5.48
C PRO A 119 -17.71 9.85 6.93
N VAL A 120 -18.96 9.82 7.38
CA VAL A 120 -19.32 10.20 8.75
C VAL A 120 -19.39 8.94 9.59
N TRP A 121 -18.81 8.98 10.79
CA TRP A 121 -18.98 7.93 11.77
C TRP A 121 -20.47 7.75 12.06
N SER A 122 -20.94 6.52 12.05
CA SER A 122 -22.23 6.20 12.62
C SER A 122 -22.19 6.57 14.11
N GLN A 123 -23.02 7.52 14.49
CA GLN A 123 -23.12 8.01 15.86
C GLN A 123 -24.58 8.16 16.23
N THR A 124 -24.92 7.78 17.46
CA THR A 124 -26.21 8.09 18.05
C THR A 124 -25.98 9.01 19.24
N GLY A 125 -26.65 10.17 19.27
CA GLY A 125 -26.76 10.98 20.48
C GLY A 125 -25.58 11.90 20.84
N TRP A 126 -24.56 12.02 19.99
CA TRP A 126 -23.45 12.95 20.21
C TRP A 126 -22.95 13.57 18.91
N GLU A 127 -22.44 14.80 19.00
CA GLU A 127 -21.84 15.57 17.91
C GLU A 127 -20.43 16.02 18.34
N PRO A 128 -19.39 15.87 17.50
CA PRO A 128 -18.06 16.35 17.80
C PRO A 128 -18.05 17.86 18.08
N VAL A 129 -17.53 18.23 19.26
CA VAL A 129 -17.42 19.63 19.67
C VAL A 129 -15.99 20.13 19.49
N SER A 130 -15.82 21.41 19.16
CA SER A 130 -14.49 22.02 19.07
C SER A 130 -13.77 21.97 20.42
N ALA A 131 -12.50 21.57 20.43
CA ALA A 131 -11.66 21.58 21.62
C ALA A 131 -11.42 23.00 22.17
N THR A 132 -11.73 24.05 21.39
CA THR A 132 -11.68 25.44 21.85
C THR A 132 -12.90 25.85 22.67
N THR A 133 -14.04 25.18 22.52
CA THR A 133 -15.31 25.54 23.16
C THR A 133 -15.79 24.50 24.18
N ASN A 134 -15.46 23.23 24.00
CA ASN A 134 -15.79 22.17 24.93
C ASN A 134 -14.79 21.00 24.80
N PRO A 135 -13.84 20.83 25.73
CA PRO A 135 -12.86 19.73 25.70
C PRO A 135 -13.48 18.37 26.07
N ASN A 136 -14.79 18.31 26.36
CA ASN A 136 -15.39 17.11 26.91
C ASN A 136 -15.40 15.97 25.88
N TRP A 137 -14.72 14.91 26.27
CA TRP A 137 -14.91 13.59 25.70
C TRP A 137 -16.36 13.14 25.94
N ASN A 138 -16.98 12.58 24.91
CA ASN A 138 -18.27 11.95 25.01
C ASN A 138 -18.22 10.80 26.03
N THR A 139 -19.24 10.71 26.88
CA THR A 139 -19.39 9.66 27.90
C THR A 139 -20.45 8.63 27.54
N ASP A 140 -21.11 8.77 26.38
CA ASP A 140 -21.98 7.74 25.84
C ASP A 140 -21.16 6.46 25.61
N ASP A 141 -21.73 5.32 26.01
CA ASP A 141 -21.10 4.01 25.97
C ASP A 141 -21.36 3.26 24.65
N SER A 142 -22.11 3.84 23.73
CA SER A 142 -22.33 3.28 22.38
C SER A 142 -21.05 3.30 21.53
N GLU A 143 -20.35 2.16 21.54
CA GLU A 143 -19.23 1.91 20.63
C GLU A 143 -19.77 1.59 19.23
N ASP A 144 -19.84 2.62 18.38
CA ASP A 144 -20.16 2.46 16.96
C ASP A 144 -19.02 3.00 16.08
N ASN A 145 -18.05 2.14 15.78
CA ASN A 145 -16.92 2.48 14.91
C ASN A 145 -17.21 2.13 13.45
N THR A 146 -18.46 2.35 13.00
CA THR A 146 -18.86 2.06 11.63
C THR A 146 -19.00 3.32 10.78
N VAL A 147 -18.90 3.14 9.46
CA VAL A 147 -19.17 4.15 8.45
C VAL A 147 -19.93 3.53 7.28
N SER A 148 -20.89 4.24 6.71
CA SER A 148 -21.50 3.83 5.44
C SER A 148 -20.63 4.25 4.26
N TRP A 149 -20.51 3.38 3.26
CA TRP A 149 -19.71 3.65 2.07
C TRP A 149 -20.35 3.05 0.81
N SER A 150 -20.01 3.65 -0.33
CA SER A 150 -20.40 3.16 -1.64
C SER A 150 -19.32 3.48 -2.67
N VAL A 151 -19.11 2.57 -3.61
CA VAL A 151 -18.32 2.81 -4.83
C VAL A 151 -19.27 3.17 -5.97
N LYS A 152 -18.84 4.02 -6.91
CA LYS A 152 -19.69 4.37 -8.05
C LYS A 152 -19.81 3.18 -8.99
N THR A 153 -20.90 3.17 -9.74
CA THR A 153 -21.12 2.19 -10.80
C THR A 153 -20.38 2.55 -12.09
N VAL A 154 -19.96 3.80 -12.26
CA VAL A 154 -19.14 4.27 -13.38
C VAL A 154 -17.80 4.72 -12.83
N GLN A 155 -16.77 3.90 -13.04
CA GLN A 155 -15.40 4.12 -12.53
C GLN A 155 -14.44 4.30 -13.70
N ASN A 156 -14.71 5.24 -14.59
CA ASN A 156 -14.03 5.32 -15.91
C ASN A 156 -12.83 6.29 -15.95
N THR A 157 -12.38 6.81 -14.81
CA THR A 157 -11.20 7.66 -14.68
C THR A 157 -10.39 7.29 -13.45
N ASP A 158 -9.08 7.54 -13.50
CA ASP A 158 -8.17 7.39 -12.35
C ASP A 158 -8.60 8.29 -11.17
N GLU A 159 -9.07 9.50 -11.47
CA GLU A 159 -9.62 10.41 -10.45
C GLU A 159 -10.80 9.76 -9.69
N ILE A 160 -11.71 9.07 -10.40
CA ILE A 160 -12.83 8.38 -9.74
C ILE A 160 -12.33 7.24 -8.85
N LEU A 161 -11.38 6.44 -9.33
CA LEU A 161 -10.80 5.38 -8.51
C LEU A 161 -10.13 5.95 -7.26
N SER A 162 -9.31 7.00 -7.40
CA SER A 162 -8.56 7.59 -6.29
C SER A 162 -9.47 8.07 -5.14
N ILE A 163 -10.65 8.63 -5.45
CA ILE A 163 -11.59 9.13 -4.43
C ILE A 163 -12.49 8.02 -3.85
N GLU A 164 -12.45 6.81 -4.42
CA GLU A 164 -13.22 5.67 -3.93
C GLU A 164 -12.44 4.80 -2.95
N ASP A 165 -11.12 4.98 -2.87
CA ASP A 165 -10.22 4.17 -2.06
C ASP A 165 -10.35 4.47 -0.56
N LEU A 166 -11.32 3.84 0.10
CA LEU A 166 -11.44 3.91 1.54
C LEU A 166 -10.32 3.12 2.21
N THR A 167 -9.52 3.81 3.02
CA THR A 167 -8.44 3.23 3.80
C THR A 167 -8.69 3.43 5.29
N PHE A 168 -8.16 2.53 6.12
CA PHE A 168 -8.42 2.56 7.55
C PHE A 168 -7.23 2.09 8.38
N SER A 169 -7.19 2.53 9.64
CA SER A 169 -6.19 2.14 10.63
C SER A 169 -6.89 1.82 11.95
N ASN A 170 -6.59 0.65 12.50
CA ASN A 170 -7.09 0.20 13.80
C ASN A 170 -6.01 -0.51 14.62
N ASN A 171 -4.74 -0.23 14.30
CA ASN A 171 -3.58 -0.90 14.87
C ASN A 171 -3.23 -0.42 16.30
N ILE A 172 -3.73 0.75 16.72
CA ILE A 172 -3.61 1.26 18.10
C ILE A 172 -4.85 0.82 18.89
N ARG A 173 -4.84 -0.41 19.40
CA ARG A 173 -5.94 -1.01 20.18
C ARG A 173 -5.42 -2.15 21.05
N VAL A 174 -6.24 -2.69 21.94
CA VAL A 174 -5.89 -3.93 22.66
C VAL A 174 -5.58 -5.06 21.67
N GLY A 175 -4.37 -5.61 21.74
CA GLY A 175 -3.86 -6.64 20.81
C GLY A 175 -3.43 -6.12 19.44
N GLY A 176 -3.55 -4.81 19.19
CA GLY A 176 -3.01 -4.13 18.01
C GLY A 176 -1.48 -4.15 17.98
N LYS A 177 -0.92 -4.02 16.78
CA LYS A 177 0.51 -4.18 16.52
C LYS A 177 1.10 -2.92 15.92
N ASP A 178 2.36 -2.66 16.27
CA ASP A 178 3.19 -1.65 15.62
C ASP A 178 2.65 -0.19 15.71
N GLY A 179 1.79 0.08 16.69
CA GLY A 179 1.02 1.32 16.76
C GLY A 179 1.57 2.42 17.67
N LEU A 180 2.66 2.14 18.41
CA LEU A 180 3.14 3.04 19.45
C LEU A 180 4.60 3.44 19.24
N TYR A 181 4.88 4.73 19.31
CA TYR A 181 6.21 5.25 19.60
C TYR A 181 6.32 5.43 21.12
N THR A 182 7.30 4.76 21.72
CA THR A 182 7.54 4.81 23.16
C THR A 182 8.75 5.67 23.47
N TYR A 183 8.72 6.45 24.55
CA TYR A 183 9.86 7.31 24.90
C TYR A 183 10.91 6.51 25.67
N SER A 184 12.16 6.53 25.20
CA SER A 184 13.31 6.06 25.97
C SER A 184 13.89 7.20 26.78
N PHE A 185 13.75 7.10 28.11
CA PHE A 185 14.32 8.07 29.04
C PHE A 185 15.85 8.06 29.06
N ASP A 186 16.46 6.90 28.80
CA ASP A 186 17.92 6.75 28.75
C ASP A 186 18.49 7.37 27.47
N GLY A 187 17.80 7.19 26.34
CA GLY A 187 18.18 7.78 25.05
C GLY A 187 17.71 9.22 24.84
N SER A 188 16.84 9.72 25.73
CA SER A 188 16.15 11.01 25.58
C SER A 188 15.44 11.18 24.23
N ALA A 189 14.97 10.08 23.65
CA ALA A 189 14.42 10.01 22.29
C ALA A 189 13.19 9.11 22.23
N TRP A 190 12.33 9.34 21.24
CA TRP A 190 11.27 8.40 20.89
C TRP A 190 11.90 7.20 20.20
N VAL A 191 11.64 6.00 20.70
CA VAL A 191 12.19 4.76 20.15
C VAL A 191 11.10 4.04 19.38
N GLU A 192 11.45 3.66 18.16
CA GLU A 192 10.63 2.91 17.21
C GLU A 192 10.61 1.40 17.51
N ALA A 193 10.85 0.98 18.75
CA ALA A 193 10.48 -0.36 19.17
C ALA A 193 8.96 -0.35 19.28
N LYS A 194 8.30 -0.50 18.13
CA LYS A 194 6.88 -0.20 17.93
C LYS A 194 6.07 -0.99 18.94
N GLY A 195 5.58 -0.28 19.95
CA GLY A 195 4.87 -0.92 21.03
C GLY A 195 3.56 -1.47 20.50
N ASP A 196 3.20 -2.64 20.99
CA ASP A 196 1.89 -3.22 20.77
C ASP A 196 0.88 -2.62 21.75
N GLY A 197 -0.39 -2.57 21.32
CA GLY A 197 -1.49 -2.23 22.21
C GLY A 197 -1.98 -0.79 22.09
N VAL A 198 -2.33 -0.23 23.24
CA VAL A 198 -2.97 1.09 23.41
C VAL A 198 -1.93 2.12 23.85
N MET A 199 -2.14 3.40 23.51
CA MET A 199 -1.27 4.48 23.97
C MET A 199 -1.50 4.73 25.46
N VAL A 200 -0.42 4.84 26.23
CA VAL A 200 -0.47 5.04 27.68
C VAL A 200 0.54 6.08 28.16
N TRP A 201 0.33 6.60 29.36
CA TRP A 201 1.35 7.37 30.05
C TRP A 201 2.41 6.42 30.63
N ARG A 202 3.68 6.69 30.33
CA ARG A 202 4.83 5.93 30.85
C ARG A 202 5.58 6.75 31.88
N PRO A 203 5.64 6.31 33.15
CA PRO A 203 6.48 6.94 34.15
C PRO A 203 7.97 6.76 33.78
N LYS A 204 8.80 7.72 34.18
CA LYS A 204 10.27 7.59 34.08
C LYS A 204 10.81 6.46 34.96
N THR A 205 10.18 6.23 36.11
CA THR A 205 10.54 5.18 37.07
C THR A 205 9.28 4.53 37.62
N ASP A 206 9.34 3.27 38.04
CA ASP A 206 8.19 2.57 38.65
C ASP A 206 7.85 3.07 40.08
N ALA A 207 8.44 4.17 40.52
CA ALA A 207 8.17 4.74 41.83
C ALA A 207 6.74 5.28 41.91
N ALA A 208 6.05 4.93 43.00
CA ALA A 208 4.73 5.46 43.28
C ALA A 208 4.75 7.00 43.35
N GLY A 209 3.89 7.65 42.55
CA GLY A 209 3.81 9.11 42.48
C GLY A 209 4.79 9.77 41.52
N GLU A 210 5.48 9.01 40.65
CA GLU A 210 6.30 9.56 39.57
C GLU A 210 5.51 10.61 38.75
N THR A 211 6.16 11.74 38.44
CA THR A 211 5.55 12.85 37.69
C THR A 211 6.27 13.19 36.38
N SER A 212 7.49 12.69 36.20
CA SER A 212 8.38 13.01 35.08
C SER A 212 8.25 12.07 33.88
N GLY A 213 7.06 11.53 33.65
CA GLY A 213 6.78 10.58 32.56
C GLY A 213 6.49 11.23 31.20
N LYS A 214 6.22 10.39 30.20
CA LYS A 214 5.85 10.77 28.83
C LYS A 214 4.66 9.94 28.36
N PHE A 215 3.75 10.56 27.62
CA PHE A 215 2.63 9.84 27.01
C PHE A 215 3.05 9.26 25.66
N ASP A 216 2.75 7.99 25.39
CA ASP A 216 3.08 7.36 24.11
C ASP A 216 2.56 8.19 22.92
N LYS A 217 3.30 8.22 21.82
CA LYS A 217 2.83 8.78 20.55
C LYS A 217 2.29 7.68 19.64
N GLY A 218 1.31 8.00 18.82
CA GLY A 218 0.67 7.04 17.93
C GLY A 218 1.42 6.87 16.60
N HIS A 219 1.26 5.70 16.01
CA HIS A 219 1.66 5.38 14.65
C HIS A 219 0.49 4.69 13.96
N LEU A 220 -0.19 5.40 13.06
CA LEU A 220 -1.30 4.83 12.31
C LEU A 220 -0.79 4.06 11.11
N ILE A 221 -1.31 2.86 10.90
CA ILE A 221 -0.97 1.99 9.76
C ILE A 221 -2.24 1.79 8.95
N PHE A 222 -2.27 2.35 7.74
CA PHE A 222 -3.43 2.31 6.87
C PHE A 222 -3.44 1.07 5.96
N GLU A 223 -4.61 0.46 5.85
CA GLU A 223 -4.92 -0.66 4.98
C GLU A 223 -6.15 -0.32 4.12
N HIS A 224 -6.21 -0.86 2.90
CA HIS A 224 -7.36 -0.67 2.02
C HIS A 224 -8.58 -1.45 2.53
N ALA A 225 -9.72 -0.79 2.67
CA ALA A 225 -10.97 -1.42 3.08
C ALA A 225 -11.63 -2.17 1.90
N LEU A 226 -11.36 -1.75 0.67
CA LEU A 226 -11.95 -2.30 -0.56
C LEU A 226 -11.09 -3.42 -1.17
N ALA A 227 -11.59 -4.03 -2.25
CA ALA A 227 -10.82 -4.89 -3.12
C ALA A 227 -10.62 -4.25 -4.50
N LYS A 228 -9.42 -4.37 -5.06
CA LYS A 228 -9.07 -3.92 -6.42
C LYS A 228 -9.25 -5.08 -7.36
N ILE A 229 -10.07 -4.92 -8.39
CA ILE A 229 -10.25 -5.89 -9.46
C ILE A 229 -9.64 -5.31 -10.73
N GLU A 230 -8.72 -6.05 -11.33
CA GLU A 230 -8.22 -5.77 -12.67
C GLU A 230 -8.59 -6.88 -13.62
N ILE A 231 -9.12 -6.50 -14.78
CA ILE A 231 -9.36 -7.38 -15.91
C ILE A 231 -8.40 -7.01 -17.05
N ASN A 232 -7.53 -7.95 -17.40
CA ASN A 232 -6.67 -7.86 -18.57
C ASN A 232 -7.29 -8.67 -19.71
N LEU A 233 -7.71 -7.98 -20.76
CA LEU A 233 -8.28 -8.59 -21.96
C LEU A 233 -7.23 -8.70 -23.03
N LYS A 234 -6.88 -9.93 -23.38
CA LYS A 234 -5.98 -10.23 -24.48
C LYS A 234 -6.76 -10.71 -25.70
N GLU A 235 -6.44 -10.14 -26.86
CA GLU A 235 -6.93 -10.61 -28.15
C GLU A 235 -6.43 -12.04 -28.42
N GLY A 236 -7.36 -12.94 -28.73
CA GLY A 236 -7.15 -14.36 -28.98
C GLY A 236 -7.43 -14.75 -30.43
N ALA A 237 -7.68 -16.03 -30.67
CA ALA A 237 -7.81 -16.54 -32.04
C ALA A 237 -9.06 -16.00 -32.77
N GLY A 238 -8.92 -15.76 -34.07
CA GLY A 238 -10.05 -15.42 -34.96
C GLY A 238 -10.32 -13.94 -35.15
N PHE A 239 -9.62 -13.06 -34.43
CA PHE A 239 -9.53 -11.64 -34.75
C PHE A 239 -8.41 -11.37 -35.77
N ASN A 240 -8.55 -10.30 -36.55
CA ASN A 240 -7.58 -9.92 -37.56
C ASN A 240 -6.45 -9.07 -36.95
N ASN A 241 -5.42 -9.77 -36.46
CA ASN A 241 -4.24 -9.18 -35.81
C ASN A 241 -3.44 -8.18 -36.67
N GLU A 242 -3.77 -8.02 -37.96
CA GLU A 242 -3.07 -7.12 -38.89
C GLU A 242 -3.71 -5.73 -39.02
N ALA A 243 -4.99 -5.56 -38.67
CA ALA A 243 -5.74 -4.31 -38.83
C ALA A 243 -6.23 -3.74 -37.49
N SER A 244 -6.07 -2.44 -37.24
CA SER A 244 -6.52 -1.76 -35.99
C SER A 244 -8.04 -1.55 -35.90
N THR A 245 -8.82 -2.38 -36.58
CA THR A 245 -10.29 -2.23 -36.73
C THR A 245 -11.08 -3.42 -36.19
N ASP A 246 -10.42 -4.52 -35.84
CA ASP A 246 -11.02 -5.65 -35.10
C ASP A 246 -10.74 -5.42 -33.60
N PHE A 247 -11.52 -6.02 -32.70
CA PHE A 247 -11.41 -5.87 -31.25
C PHE A 247 -11.87 -4.51 -30.68
N THR A 248 -12.98 -3.98 -31.23
CA THR A 248 -13.57 -2.70 -30.82
C THR A 248 -14.73 -2.89 -29.85
N TRP A 249 -14.81 -2.05 -28.81
CA TRP A 249 -15.92 -2.03 -27.88
C TRP A 249 -17.25 -1.73 -28.60
N THR A 250 -18.20 -2.64 -28.45
CA THR A 250 -19.63 -2.37 -28.71
C THR A 250 -20.37 -2.09 -27.41
N LYS A 251 -19.99 -2.78 -26.33
CA LYS A 251 -20.40 -2.52 -24.95
C LYS A 251 -19.17 -2.67 -24.06
N LYS A 252 -18.86 -1.64 -23.27
CA LYS A 252 -17.77 -1.69 -22.29
C LYS A 252 -18.00 -2.81 -21.27
N LEU A 253 -16.92 -3.24 -20.63
CA LEU A 253 -16.97 -4.29 -19.62
C LEU A 253 -17.70 -3.82 -18.36
N SER A 254 -18.59 -4.68 -17.86
CA SER A 254 -19.32 -4.48 -16.62
C SER A 254 -19.06 -5.62 -15.63
N LEU A 255 -18.93 -5.27 -14.35
CA LEU A 255 -18.94 -6.22 -13.22
C LEU A 255 -20.36 -6.32 -12.66
N VAL A 256 -20.99 -7.49 -12.73
CA VAL A 256 -22.38 -7.72 -12.35
C VAL A 256 -22.46 -8.48 -11.04
N GLY A 257 -23.39 -8.08 -10.16
CA GLY A 257 -23.65 -8.77 -8.90
C GLY A 257 -22.56 -8.59 -7.85
N VAL A 258 -21.67 -7.61 -8.02
CA VAL A 258 -20.64 -7.25 -7.04
C VAL A 258 -21.19 -6.31 -5.98
N ASN A 259 -20.67 -6.34 -4.76
CA ASN A 259 -21.09 -5.43 -3.70
C ASN A 259 -20.58 -4.02 -4.01
N THR A 260 -21.50 -3.05 -4.03
CA THR A 260 -21.19 -1.65 -4.33
C THR A 260 -21.51 -0.71 -3.17
N GLN A 261 -22.26 -1.18 -2.17
CA GLN A 261 -22.58 -0.42 -0.95
C GLN A 261 -22.48 -1.32 0.28
N GLY A 262 -22.21 -0.73 1.44
CA GLY A 262 -22.21 -1.43 2.72
C GLY A 262 -21.81 -0.55 3.88
N THR A 263 -21.79 -1.15 5.07
CA THR A 263 -21.37 -0.53 6.32
C THR A 263 -20.02 -1.13 6.72
N PHE A 264 -18.98 -0.29 6.80
CA PHE A 264 -17.63 -0.71 7.16
C PHE A 264 -17.38 -0.48 8.65
N ASN A 265 -16.97 -1.52 9.37
CA ASN A 265 -16.56 -1.42 10.75
C ASN A 265 -15.04 -1.24 10.85
N VAL A 266 -14.61 -0.03 11.18
CA VAL A 266 -13.19 0.33 11.27
C VAL A 266 -12.49 -0.42 12.40
N SER A 267 -13.20 -0.72 13.49
CA SER A 267 -12.62 -1.43 14.64
C SER A 267 -12.25 -2.86 14.33
N THR A 268 -12.91 -3.51 13.36
CA THR A 268 -12.64 -4.90 12.97
C THR A 268 -12.04 -5.05 11.58
N GLY A 269 -12.15 -4.02 10.74
CA GLY A 269 -11.75 -4.08 9.33
C GLY A 269 -12.72 -4.88 8.46
N THR A 270 -13.99 -5.00 8.86
CA THR A 270 -14.97 -5.87 8.19
C THR A 270 -16.18 -5.11 7.67
N TRP A 271 -16.77 -5.63 6.59
CA TRP A 271 -18.00 -5.10 6.00
C TRP A 271 -19.23 -5.86 6.46
N SER A 272 -20.34 -5.15 6.61
CA SER A 272 -21.69 -5.68 6.83
C SER A 272 -22.71 -4.97 5.94
N GLU A 273 -23.94 -5.50 5.91
CA GLU A 273 -25.07 -4.88 5.18
C GLU A 273 -24.77 -4.62 3.70
N GLN A 274 -23.92 -5.47 3.11
CA GLN A 274 -23.52 -5.28 1.72
C GLN A 274 -24.72 -5.40 0.77
N THR A 275 -24.80 -4.47 -0.17
CA THR A 275 -25.79 -4.51 -1.25
C THR A 275 -25.07 -4.71 -2.58
N SER A 276 -25.53 -5.71 -3.35
CA SER A 276 -24.99 -6.00 -4.68
C SER A 276 -25.56 -5.07 -5.75
N GLY A 277 -24.72 -4.68 -6.69
CA GLY A 277 -25.05 -3.80 -7.81
C GLY A 277 -24.31 -4.22 -9.09
N THR A 278 -24.17 -3.28 -10.02
CA THR A 278 -23.39 -3.48 -11.25
C THR A 278 -22.48 -2.28 -11.46
N ILE A 279 -21.18 -2.53 -11.58
CA ILE A 279 -20.24 -1.53 -12.10
C ILE A 279 -20.34 -1.60 -13.62
N THR A 280 -20.93 -0.58 -14.21
CA THR A 280 -21.26 -0.50 -15.64
C THR A 280 -20.07 -0.10 -16.50
N GLU A 281 -19.10 0.63 -15.94
CA GLU A 281 -17.85 0.98 -16.61
C GLU A 281 -16.67 0.91 -15.65
N MET A 282 -15.59 0.25 -16.08
CA MET A 282 -14.30 0.20 -15.38
C MET A 282 -13.31 1.21 -16.01
N PHE A 283 -12.25 1.54 -15.27
CA PHE A 283 -11.22 2.46 -15.73
C PHE A 283 -10.30 1.70 -16.67
N GLU A 284 -10.18 2.15 -17.92
CA GLU A 284 -9.32 1.50 -18.90
C GLU A 284 -7.99 2.27 -19.01
N THR A 285 -6.88 1.64 -18.62
CA THR A 285 -5.55 2.20 -18.80
C THR A 285 -5.15 2.04 -20.27
N THR A 286 -5.06 3.13 -21.02
CA THR A 286 -4.65 3.11 -22.43
C THR A 286 -3.14 2.94 -22.54
N GLY A 287 -2.69 1.71 -22.75
CA GLY A 287 -1.29 1.44 -23.13
C GLY A 287 -0.93 2.11 -24.47
N THR A 288 0.28 2.65 -24.57
CA THR A 288 0.83 3.15 -25.84
C THR A 288 0.87 1.99 -26.86
N PRO A 289 0.44 2.18 -28.12
CA PRO A 289 0.25 1.12 -29.12
C PRO A 289 1.58 0.59 -29.69
N ALA A 290 2.42 -0.01 -28.84
CA ALA A 290 3.55 -0.83 -29.27
C ALA A 290 3.19 -2.33 -29.35
N ALA A 291 2.08 -2.76 -28.73
CA ALA A 291 1.50 -4.09 -28.91
C ALA A 291 -0.03 -4.03 -28.79
N LYS A 292 -0.73 -4.05 -29.93
CA LYS A 292 -2.18 -3.91 -30.11
C LYS A 292 -3.05 -5.03 -29.50
N THR A 293 -2.69 -5.63 -28.37
CA THR A 293 -3.26 -6.94 -27.98
C THR A 293 -3.76 -7.06 -26.54
N VAL A 294 -3.67 -6.03 -25.70
CA VAL A 294 -4.11 -6.09 -24.29
C VAL A 294 -4.82 -4.81 -23.86
N ARG A 295 -6.04 -4.92 -23.30
CA ARG A 295 -6.74 -3.86 -22.56
C ARG A 295 -6.70 -4.17 -21.07
N GLN A 296 -6.39 -3.18 -20.24
CA GLN A 296 -6.35 -3.31 -18.79
C GLN A 296 -7.45 -2.46 -18.19
N LEU A 297 -8.34 -3.08 -17.43
CA LEU A 297 -9.50 -2.43 -16.84
C LEU A 297 -9.51 -2.61 -15.33
N THR A 298 -9.61 -1.53 -14.57
CA THR A 298 -9.57 -1.54 -13.11
C THR A 298 -10.87 -1.03 -12.50
N ALA A 299 -11.32 -1.66 -11.42
CA ALA A 299 -12.41 -1.16 -10.58
C ALA A 299 -12.21 -1.54 -9.11
N TYR A 300 -12.82 -0.77 -8.22
CA TYR A 300 -12.92 -1.07 -6.80
C TYR A 300 -14.31 -1.62 -6.47
N VAL A 301 -14.31 -2.64 -5.63
CA VAL A 301 -15.53 -3.29 -5.14
C VAL A 301 -15.49 -3.39 -3.62
N ILE A 302 -16.67 -3.44 -3.00
CA ILE A 302 -16.79 -3.79 -1.59
C ILE A 302 -16.60 -5.31 -1.46
N PRO A 303 -15.76 -5.82 -0.55
CA PRO A 303 -15.51 -7.25 -0.42
C PRO A 303 -16.72 -8.00 0.16
N GLY A 304 -16.68 -9.33 0.08
CA GLY A 304 -17.72 -10.23 0.59
C GLY A 304 -18.54 -10.96 -0.47
N ASN A 305 -18.32 -10.73 -1.76
CA ASN A 305 -18.95 -11.52 -2.82
C ASN A 305 -18.36 -12.94 -2.89
N ASN A 306 -19.20 -13.96 -2.68
CA ASN A 306 -18.82 -15.35 -2.95
C ASN A 306 -18.84 -15.59 -4.47
N LEU A 307 -17.68 -15.82 -5.05
CA LEU A 307 -17.54 -16.11 -6.47
C LEU A 307 -17.69 -17.61 -6.76
N TYR A 308 -17.28 -18.50 -5.86
CA TYR A 308 -17.22 -19.94 -6.13
C TYR A 308 -18.59 -20.60 -6.29
N GLU A 309 -19.58 -20.17 -5.51
CA GLU A 309 -20.96 -20.68 -5.60
C GLU A 309 -21.80 -19.95 -6.67
N THR A 310 -21.22 -18.93 -7.30
CA THR A 310 -21.93 -18.05 -8.23
C THR A 310 -21.85 -18.58 -9.66
N ALA A 311 -22.94 -19.22 -10.10
CA ALA A 311 -23.12 -19.69 -11.48
C ALA A 311 -23.60 -18.57 -12.45
N SER A 312 -23.97 -17.40 -11.92
CA SER A 312 -24.34 -16.24 -12.73
C SER A 312 -23.12 -15.52 -13.31
N ASN A 313 -23.36 -14.76 -14.38
CA ASN A 313 -22.34 -13.89 -14.97
C ASN A 313 -21.91 -12.83 -13.97
N VAL A 314 -20.60 -12.67 -13.81
CA VAL A 314 -19.97 -11.61 -13.00
C VAL A 314 -19.22 -10.63 -13.91
N LEU A 315 -18.83 -11.05 -15.12
CA LEU A 315 -18.32 -10.17 -16.17
C LEU A 315 -19.22 -10.26 -17.41
N GLU A 316 -19.58 -9.10 -17.95
CA GLU A 316 -20.30 -8.98 -19.22
C GLU A 316 -19.68 -7.90 -20.10
N PHE A 317 -19.45 -8.19 -21.37
CA PHE A 317 -18.94 -7.21 -22.33
C PHE A 317 -19.26 -7.58 -23.78
N GLU A 318 -19.18 -6.62 -24.69
CA GLU A 318 -19.40 -6.87 -26.12
C GLU A 318 -18.28 -6.28 -26.98
N ILE A 319 -17.64 -7.13 -27.78
CA ILE A 319 -16.58 -6.78 -28.73
C ILE A 319 -17.05 -7.15 -30.13
N ASP A 320 -17.04 -6.21 -31.06
CA ASP A 320 -17.51 -6.37 -32.45
C ASP A 320 -18.90 -7.05 -32.56
N ASN A 321 -19.84 -6.63 -31.71
CA ASN A 321 -21.19 -7.18 -31.54
C ASN A 321 -21.27 -8.65 -31.06
N ALA A 322 -20.16 -9.28 -30.69
CA ALA A 322 -20.16 -10.57 -30.00
C ALA A 322 -20.24 -10.34 -28.49
N LYS A 323 -21.15 -11.08 -27.83
CA LYS A 323 -21.37 -10.98 -26.38
C LYS A 323 -20.54 -12.02 -25.64
N TYR A 324 -19.87 -11.58 -24.59
CA TYR A 324 -19.04 -12.43 -23.75
C TYR A 324 -19.52 -12.36 -22.31
N TYR A 325 -19.46 -13.52 -21.66
CA TYR A 325 -19.88 -13.72 -20.28
C TYR A 325 -18.85 -14.57 -19.56
N VAL A 326 -18.51 -14.17 -18.33
CA VAL A 326 -17.69 -14.99 -17.42
C VAL A 326 -18.43 -15.11 -16.10
N THR A 327 -18.59 -16.34 -15.61
CA THR A 327 -19.27 -16.59 -14.33
C THR A 327 -18.32 -16.37 -13.15
N GLY A 328 -18.89 -16.11 -11.97
CA GLY A 328 -18.10 -16.03 -10.73
C GLY A 328 -17.30 -17.30 -10.49
N LYS A 329 -17.91 -18.47 -10.73
CA LYS A 329 -17.27 -19.77 -10.56
C LYS A 329 -16.01 -19.92 -11.42
N GLN A 330 -16.05 -19.49 -12.68
CA GLN A 330 -14.88 -19.55 -13.56
C GLN A 330 -13.72 -18.67 -13.04
N ILE A 331 -14.03 -17.50 -12.49
CA ILE A 331 -13.02 -16.63 -11.86
C ILE A 331 -12.46 -17.28 -10.59
N ALA A 332 -13.33 -17.82 -9.73
CA ALA A 332 -12.91 -18.49 -8.50
C ALA A 332 -12.03 -19.72 -8.76
N GLU A 333 -12.38 -20.53 -9.75
CA GLU A 333 -11.56 -21.68 -10.18
C GLU A 333 -10.19 -21.24 -10.70
N ALA A 334 -10.12 -20.14 -11.46
CA ALA A 334 -8.85 -19.57 -11.91
C ALA A 334 -7.99 -19.07 -10.73
N ILE A 335 -8.59 -18.47 -9.71
CA ILE A 335 -7.90 -18.05 -8.48
C ILE A 335 -7.43 -19.27 -7.67
N ARG A 336 -8.26 -20.31 -7.52
CA ARG A 336 -7.86 -21.55 -6.82
C ARG A 336 -6.69 -22.27 -7.50
N SER A 337 -6.62 -22.15 -8.82
CA SER A 337 -5.56 -22.72 -9.65
C SER A 337 -4.26 -21.90 -9.61
N TYR A 338 -4.28 -20.72 -8.98
CA TYR A 338 -3.11 -19.87 -8.85
C TYR A 338 -2.10 -20.50 -7.88
N ASP A 339 -0.93 -20.84 -8.41
CA ASP A 339 0.18 -21.42 -7.66
C ASP A 339 1.16 -20.31 -7.26
N TYR A 340 1.20 -19.97 -5.97
CA TYR A 340 2.09 -18.94 -5.42
C TYR A 340 3.45 -19.55 -5.06
N GLY A 341 4.16 -20.09 -6.06
CA GLY A 341 5.53 -20.58 -5.89
C GLY A 341 5.73 -21.57 -4.72
N ALA A 342 6.85 -21.40 -3.99
CA ALA A 342 7.36 -22.39 -3.03
C ALA A 342 6.50 -22.66 -1.78
N GLU A 343 5.39 -21.92 -1.57
CA GLU A 343 4.50 -22.08 -0.40
C GLU A 343 3.23 -22.91 -0.68
N GLY A 344 3.08 -23.43 -1.90
CA GLY A 344 1.90 -24.21 -2.30
C GLY A 344 0.66 -23.33 -2.57
N GLN A 345 -0.47 -23.98 -2.90
CA GLN A 345 -1.71 -23.30 -3.29
C GLN A 345 -2.38 -22.56 -2.12
N LYS A 346 -1.88 -21.37 -1.78
CA LYS A 346 -2.42 -20.45 -0.76
C LYS A 346 -3.92 -20.18 -0.93
N TYR A 347 -4.42 -20.27 -2.16
CA TYR A 347 -5.81 -19.96 -2.52
C TYR A 347 -6.65 -21.18 -2.94
N ALA A 348 -6.21 -22.41 -2.66
CA ALA A 348 -6.95 -23.63 -3.04
C ALA A 348 -8.41 -23.66 -2.53
N SER A 349 -8.70 -22.96 -1.43
CA SER A 349 -10.03 -22.83 -0.82
C SER A 349 -10.68 -21.46 -1.06
N PHE A 350 -10.22 -20.68 -2.05
CA PHE A 350 -10.76 -19.34 -2.30
C PHE A 350 -12.26 -19.40 -2.64
N GLU A 351 -13.06 -18.58 -1.97
CA GLU A 351 -14.51 -18.49 -2.22
C GLU A 351 -14.97 -17.05 -2.38
N THR A 352 -14.43 -16.15 -1.57
CA THR A 352 -14.99 -14.82 -1.38
C THR A 352 -13.93 -13.76 -1.61
N ILE A 353 -14.32 -12.65 -2.27
CA ILE A 353 -13.46 -11.46 -2.42
C ILE A 353 -13.18 -10.85 -1.04
N GLU A 354 -11.91 -10.65 -0.72
CA GLU A 354 -11.39 -10.13 0.55
C GLU A 354 -10.97 -8.65 0.40
N GLY A 355 -11.13 -7.87 1.47
CA GLY A 355 -10.63 -6.49 1.52
C GLY A 355 -9.11 -6.45 1.59
N GLY A 356 -8.50 -5.37 1.08
CA GLY A 356 -7.05 -5.21 1.05
C GLY A 356 -6.34 -6.15 0.07
N LYS A 357 -7.06 -6.75 -0.88
CA LYS A 357 -6.52 -7.61 -1.93
C LYS A 357 -6.69 -6.99 -3.32
N TYR A 358 -5.74 -7.32 -4.18
CA TYR A 358 -5.74 -6.96 -5.58
C TYR A 358 -5.82 -8.24 -6.42
N TYR A 359 -6.96 -8.38 -7.12
CA TYR A 359 -7.28 -9.52 -7.98
C TYR A 359 -7.00 -9.15 -9.43
N ILE A 360 -6.02 -9.81 -10.04
CA ILE A 360 -5.66 -9.62 -11.44
C ILE A 360 -6.20 -10.80 -12.23
N ILE A 361 -7.17 -10.57 -13.10
CA ILE A 361 -7.85 -11.58 -13.90
C ILE A 361 -7.49 -11.37 -15.36
N ASN A 362 -6.82 -12.34 -15.96
CA ASN A 362 -6.44 -12.28 -17.38
C ASN A 362 -7.37 -13.16 -18.21
N LEU A 363 -8.03 -12.56 -19.19
CA LEU A 363 -8.91 -13.21 -20.15
C LEU A 363 -8.27 -13.22 -21.52
N SER A 364 -8.19 -14.39 -22.16
CA SER A 364 -7.89 -14.51 -23.59
C SER A 364 -9.21 -14.67 -24.36
N VAL A 365 -9.54 -13.69 -25.19
CA VAL A 365 -10.83 -13.60 -25.87
C VAL A 365 -10.65 -13.97 -27.33
N ALA A 366 -11.19 -15.11 -27.77
CA ALA A 366 -11.35 -15.42 -29.19
C ALA A 366 -12.68 -14.88 -29.71
N LYS A 367 -12.80 -14.76 -31.04
CA LYS A 367 -13.98 -14.19 -31.70
C LYS A 367 -15.32 -14.90 -31.38
N LYS A 368 -15.27 -16.12 -30.85
CA LYS A 368 -16.45 -16.95 -30.52
C LYS A 368 -16.48 -17.45 -29.08
N SER A 369 -15.44 -17.20 -28.28
CA SER A 369 -15.27 -17.83 -26.96
C SER A 369 -14.31 -17.05 -26.07
N ILE A 370 -14.39 -17.30 -24.77
CA ILE A 370 -13.27 -17.05 -23.85
C ILE A 370 -12.41 -18.31 -23.88
N ASP A 371 -11.20 -18.19 -24.43
CA ASP A 371 -10.29 -19.32 -24.61
C ASP A 371 -9.62 -19.73 -23.31
N ARG A 372 -9.30 -18.74 -22.48
CA ARG A 372 -8.56 -18.95 -21.25
C ARG A 372 -8.83 -17.87 -20.23
N ILE A 373 -8.92 -18.29 -18.97
CA ILE A 373 -9.02 -17.45 -17.78
C ILE A 373 -7.88 -17.85 -16.86
N THR A 374 -7.10 -16.87 -16.40
CA THR A 374 -6.09 -17.05 -15.36
C THR A 374 -6.22 -15.92 -14.35
N ALA A 375 -5.79 -16.14 -13.12
CA ALA A 375 -5.84 -15.12 -12.09
C ALA A 375 -4.59 -15.12 -11.23
N ALA A 376 -4.31 -13.97 -10.64
CA ALA A 376 -3.34 -13.80 -9.56
C ALA A 376 -3.99 -12.96 -8.45
N VAL A 377 -3.60 -13.23 -7.22
CA VAL A 377 -4.00 -12.43 -6.06
C VAL A 377 -2.73 -11.95 -5.39
N VAL A 378 -2.65 -10.63 -5.21
CA VAL A 378 -1.58 -9.98 -4.44
C VAL A 378 -2.21 -9.15 -3.34
N ASP A 379 -1.44 -8.87 -2.30
CA ASP A 379 -1.87 -7.90 -1.30
C ASP A 379 -1.96 -6.53 -1.98
N TRP A 380 -3.08 -5.83 -1.79
CA TRP A 380 -3.18 -4.45 -2.23
C TRP A 380 -2.26 -3.67 -1.29
N GLU A 381 -1.13 -3.22 -1.84
CA GLU A 381 -0.02 -2.70 -1.06
C GLU A 381 -0.52 -1.72 0.01
N LYS A 382 0.01 -1.80 1.24
CA LYS A 382 -0.33 -0.82 2.28
C LYS A 382 -0.10 0.59 1.70
N VAL A 383 -1.09 1.46 1.85
CA VAL A 383 -1.29 2.79 1.22
C VAL A 383 -0.06 3.69 1.21
N ASN A 384 0.95 3.42 0.39
CA ASN A 384 2.22 4.14 0.43
C ASN A 384 2.61 4.70 -0.91
N SER A 385 3.55 5.66 -0.88
CA SER A 385 4.17 6.18 -2.08
C SER A 385 4.78 5.12 -2.96
N ASP A 386 4.24 5.08 -4.17
CA ASP A 386 4.54 4.24 -5.32
C ASP A 386 3.87 2.85 -5.30
N ASP A 387 2.76 2.75 -6.04
CA ASP A 387 2.44 1.54 -6.80
C ASP A 387 3.66 1.27 -7.70
N ALA A 388 4.55 0.40 -7.24
CA ALA A 388 5.32 -0.57 -8.00
C ALA A 388 6.48 -1.07 -7.13
N VAL A 389 6.39 -2.31 -6.65
CA VAL A 389 7.55 -3.17 -6.90
C VAL A 389 7.66 -3.26 -8.42
N ALA A 390 8.41 -2.33 -9.02
CA ALA A 390 9.04 -2.60 -10.29
C ALA A 390 9.78 -3.90 -10.04
N GLN A 391 9.34 -4.97 -10.70
CA GLN A 391 10.21 -6.11 -10.88
C GLN A 391 11.39 -5.53 -11.64
N ASN A 392 12.43 -5.09 -10.93
CA ASN A 392 13.73 -4.91 -11.52
C ASN A 392 14.12 -6.33 -11.91
N THR A 393 13.73 -6.68 -13.13
CA THR A 393 13.90 -8.01 -13.66
C THR A 393 15.36 -8.34 -13.56
N TYR A 394 15.65 -9.42 -12.85
CA TYR A 394 17.00 -9.93 -12.76
C TYR A 394 17.56 -10.03 -14.17
N VAL A 395 18.74 -9.45 -14.37
CA VAL A 395 19.31 -9.41 -15.71
C VAL A 395 19.59 -10.84 -16.14
N SER A 396 18.98 -11.23 -17.26
CA SER A 396 19.16 -12.54 -17.87
C SER A 396 20.02 -12.40 -19.12
N PHE A 397 20.86 -13.39 -19.36
CA PHE A 397 21.88 -13.34 -20.39
C PHE A 397 21.89 -14.64 -21.19
N THR A 398 22.06 -14.52 -22.50
CA THR A 398 22.48 -15.65 -23.32
C THR A 398 23.84 -15.35 -23.93
N LEU A 399 24.72 -16.36 -23.89
CA LEU A 399 26.01 -16.33 -24.54
C LEU A 399 25.99 -17.33 -25.68
N GLU A 400 26.33 -16.87 -26.88
CA GLU A 400 26.44 -17.72 -28.06
C GLU A 400 27.85 -17.66 -28.63
N ASP A 401 28.40 -18.84 -28.94
CA ASP A 401 29.61 -19.01 -29.73
C ASP A 401 29.22 -19.68 -31.05
N ARG A 402 29.39 -18.97 -32.18
CA ARG A 402 29.06 -19.46 -33.54
C ARG A 402 27.64 -20.04 -33.65
N GLY A 403 26.67 -19.40 -33.01
CA GLY A 403 25.26 -19.81 -33.01
C GLY A 403 24.93 -21.00 -32.11
N THR A 404 25.90 -21.49 -31.31
CA THR A 404 25.63 -22.48 -30.25
C THR A 404 25.55 -21.79 -28.90
N ARG A 405 24.39 -21.90 -28.24
CA ARG A 405 24.15 -21.33 -26.90
C ARG A 405 24.92 -22.10 -25.83
N PHE A 406 25.56 -21.36 -24.95
CA PHE A 406 26.18 -21.93 -23.74
C PHE A 406 25.08 -22.33 -22.76
N GLN A 407 25.14 -23.56 -22.27
CA GLN A 407 24.17 -24.18 -21.35
C GLN A 407 24.81 -24.47 -20.00
N ASN A 408 24.05 -25.06 -19.05
CA ASN A 408 24.56 -25.37 -17.69
C ASN A 408 25.96 -26.02 -17.65
N ALA A 409 26.25 -26.95 -18.58
CA ALA A 409 27.54 -27.63 -18.67
C ALA A 409 28.72 -26.70 -19.00
N ASP A 410 28.44 -25.52 -19.53
CA ASP A 410 29.41 -24.50 -19.93
C ASP A 410 29.65 -23.44 -18.85
N ALA A 411 29.07 -23.60 -17.65
CA ALA A 411 29.18 -22.64 -16.55
C ALA A 411 30.64 -22.29 -16.20
N SER A 412 31.58 -23.21 -16.37
CA SER A 412 33.00 -22.97 -16.09
C SER A 412 33.75 -22.26 -17.22
N LYS A 413 33.17 -22.15 -18.44
CA LYS A 413 33.87 -21.63 -19.63
C LYS A 413 33.94 -20.12 -19.69
N PHE A 414 33.08 -19.41 -18.94
CA PHE A 414 33.07 -17.95 -18.93
C PHE A 414 32.75 -17.38 -17.54
N ASN A 415 33.25 -16.18 -17.31
CA ASN A 415 32.90 -15.32 -16.20
C ASN A 415 32.16 -14.09 -16.74
N LEU A 416 31.22 -13.59 -15.94
CA LEU A 416 30.43 -12.42 -16.29
C LEU A 416 30.75 -11.29 -15.31
N PHE A 417 30.94 -10.09 -15.81
CA PHE A 417 31.30 -8.90 -15.05
C PHE A 417 30.34 -7.75 -15.36
N ARG A 418 30.09 -6.91 -14.35
CA ARG A 418 29.28 -5.70 -14.42
C ARG A 418 30.06 -4.53 -13.83
N SER A 419 30.00 -3.38 -14.49
CA SER A 419 30.41 -2.09 -13.96
C SER A 419 29.22 -1.13 -14.06
N ALA A 420 29.04 -0.27 -13.06
CA ALA A 420 27.91 0.65 -12.97
C ALA A 420 28.38 2.07 -12.61
N LYS A 421 27.82 3.09 -13.28
CA LYS A 421 28.11 4.52 -13.03
C LYS A 421 26.83 5.35 -13.12
N THR A 422 26.61 6.23 -12.14
CA THR A 422 25.43 7.12 -12.08
C THR A 422 25.59 8.36 -12.97
N ALA A 423 24.46 8.90 -13.46
CA ALA A 423 24.37 10.07 -14.33
C ALA A 423 24.99 11.36 -13.76
N ALA A 424 25.22 11.47 -12.45
CA ALA A 424 25.95 12.60 -11.86
C ALA A 424 27.42 12.70 -12.32
N ASN A 425 27.98 11.61 -12.89
CA ASN A 425 29.30 11.60 -13.52
C ASN A 425 29.26 12.02 -15.01
N TYR A 426 28.09 12.39 -15.53
CA TYR A 426 27.84 12.86 -16.88
C TYR A 426 27.57 14.36 -16.83
N ILE A 427 28.54 15.18 -17.24
CA ILE A 427 28.30 16.60 -17.48
C ILE A 427 28.59 16.91 -18.96
N ASP A 428 27.56 17.46 -19.59
CA ASP A 428 27.47 18.20 -20.85
C ASP A 428 27.74 17.47 -22.17
N GLY A 429 26.62 17.01 -22.77
CA GLY A 429 26.10 17.55 -24.03
C GLY A 429 26.82 17.25 -25.34
N ASP A 430 28.16 17.34 -25.41
CA ASP A 430 28.88 17.37 -26.70
C ASP A 430 30.28 16.72 -26.68
N SER A 431 30.64 16.01 -25.62
CA SER A 431 31.80 15.11 -25.63
C SER A 431 31.42 13.82 -24.92
N GLU A 432 31.42 12.67 -25.62
CA GLU A 432 31.39 11.38 -24.92
C GLU A 432 32.59 11.36 -23.96
N PRO A 433 32.37 11.38 -22.63
CA PRO A 433 33.47 11.16 -21.72
C PRO A 433 33.90 9.72 -21.96
N ASN A 434 35.17 9.54 -22.30
CA ASN A 434 35.84 8.26 -22.48
C ASN A 434 35.72 7.48 -21.16
N TYR A 435 34.64 6.75 -20.96
CA TYR A 435 34.51 5.85 -19.82
C TYR A 435 35.59 4.78 -19.99
N ASP A 436 36.57 4.77 -19.08
CA ASP A 436 37.53 3.67 -18.99
C ASP A 436 36.81 2.42 -18.48
N TRP A 437 36.13 1.74 -19.40
CA TRP A 437 35.51 0.46 -19.15
C TRP A 437 36.55 -0.66 -18.94
N ALA A 438 37.86 -0.38 -19.02
CA ALA A 438 38.87 -1.37 -18.68
C ALA A 438 39.02 -1.56 -17.17
N SER A 439 38.54 -0.61 -16.35
CA SER A 439 38.63 -0.64 -14.89
C SER A 439 37.26 -0.51 -14.20
N GLY A 440 37.16 -0.92 -12.93
CA GLY A 440 35.94 -0.75 -12.12
C GLY A 440 34.91 -1.88 -12.17
N TYR A 441 35.24 -3.04 -12.73
CA TYR A 441 34.42 -4.24 -12.54
C TYR A 441 34.59 -4.82 -11.14
N GLU A 442 33.48 -5.21 -10.53
CA GLU A 442 33.49 -6.05 -9.34
C GLU A 442 33.92 -7.49 -9.67
N GLY A 443 33.97 -8.36 -8.65
CA GLY A 443 34.20 -9.79 -8.87
C GLY A 443 33.19 -10.42 -9.85
N PRO A 444 33.51 -11.61 -10.40
CA PRO A 444 32.62 -12.27 -11.36
C PRO A 444 31.26 -12.59 -10.74
N ALA A 445 30.20 -12.50 -11.54
CA ALA A 445 28.85 -12.82 -11.12
C ALA A 445 28.72 -14.27 -10.66
N VAL A 446 27.92 -14.47 -9.60
CA VAL A 446 27.31 -15.78 -9.35
C VAL A 446 26.21 -15.99 -10.39
N LYS A 447 26.32 -17.07 -11.16
CA LYS A 447 25.43 -17.38 -12.29
C LYS A 447 24.72 -18.71 -12.09
N THR A 448 23.44 -18.74 -12.45
CA THR A 448 22.58 -19.93 -12.37
C THR A 448 21.93 -20.17 -13.73
N TRP A 449 21.97 -21.40 -14.24
CA TRP A 449 21.30 -21.74 -15.50
C TRP A 449 19.81 -21.97 -15.30
N ASN A 450 18.98 -21.29 -16.10
CA ASN A 450 17.55 -21.55 -16.21
C ASN A 450 17.30 -22.48 -17.41
N GLY A 451 17.06 -23.77 -17.12
CA GLY A 451 16.84 -24.80 -18.14
C GLY A 451 15.62 -24.56 -19.03
N ASP A 452 14.58 -23.94 -18.48
CA ASP A 452 13.30 -23.76 -19.17
C ASP A 452 13.35 -22.63 -20.20
N ALA A 453 14.09 -21.56 -19.90
CA ALA A 453 14.25 -20.41 -20.80
C ALA A 453 15.55 -20.46 -21.63
N ALA A 454 16.41 -21.45 -21.38
CA ALA A 454 17.73 -21.57 -21.98
C ALA A 454 18.59 -20.30 -21.84
N GLU A 455 18.63 -19.75 -20.62
CA GLU A 455 19.31 -18.50 -20.28
C GLU A 455 20.09 -18.60 -18.95
N TRP A 456 21.06 -17.72 -18.77
CA TRP A 456 21.78 -17.53 -17.52
C TRP A 456 21.16 -16.41 -16.70
N LYS A 457 20.96 -16.66 -15.41
CA LYS A 457 20.51 -15.67 -14.42
C LYS A 457 21.64 -15.28 -13.49
N THR A 458 21.60 -14.03 -13.05
CA THR A 458 22.48 -13.50 -12.01
C THR A 458 21.64 -12.90 -10.89
N GLY A 459 22.26 -12.59 -9.75
CA GLY A 459 21.64 -11.76 -8.72
C GLY A 459 21.62 -10.27 -9.04
N TRP A 460 22.02 -9.86 -10.25
CA TRP A 460 22.05 -8.44 -10.64
C TRP A 460 20.68 -7.95 -11.07
N PHE A 461 20.41 -6.69 -10.76
CA PHE A 461 19.19 -5.96 -11.09
C PHE A 461 19.53 -4.52 -11.49
N TRP A 462 18.58 -3.82 -12.13
CA TRP A 462 18.72 -2.42 -12.52
C TRP A 462 18.40 -1.50 -11.33
N GLU A 463 19.41 -0.93 -10.69
CA GLU A 463 19.23 -0.15 -9.45
C GLU A 463 18.41 1.14 -9.65
N ASN A 464 18.44 1.74 -10.86
CA ASN A 464 17.61 2.88 -11.29
C ASN A 464 17.78 3.13 -12.80
N ASN A 465 16.93 3.99 -13.38
CA ASN A 465 16.99 4.41 -14.79
C ASN A 465 18.03 5.52 -15.09
N LEU A 466 18.83 5.93 -14.09
CA LEU A 466 19.88 6.96 -14.20
C LEU A 466 21.30 6.36 -14.08
N THR A 467 21.42 5.03 -14.07
CA THR A 467 22.69 4.31 -13.95
C THR A 467 23.01 3.62 -15.27
N TYR A 468 24.19 3.90 -15.79
CA TYR A 468 24.72 3.25 -16.97
C TYR A 468 25.49 2.01 -16.55
N TYR A 469 25.18 0.89 -17.20
CA TYR A 469 25.80 -0.39 -16.91
C TYR A 469 26.60 -0.86 -18.11
N HIS A 470 27.79 -1.39 -17.85
CA HIS A 470 28.61 -2.05 -18.84
C HIS A 470 28.83 -3.50 -18.42
N PHE A 471 28.50 -4.41 -19.33
CA PHE A 471 28.59 -5.85 -19.11
C PHE A 471 29.71 -6.42 -19.94
N ARG A 472 30.46 -7.37 -19.36
CA ARG A 472 31.53 -8.07 -20.04
C ARG A 472 31.50 -9.54 -19.70
N ALA A 473 31.55 -10.39 -20.72
CA ALA A 473 31.91 -11.79 -20.56
C ALA A 473 33.40 -11.98 -20.84
N ALA A 474 34.09 -12.80 -20.04
CA ALA A 474 35.47 -13.21 -20.30
C ALA A 474 35.58 -14.73 -20.19
N GLY A 475 36.34 -15.36 -21.09
CA GLY A 475 36.64 -16.78 -21.00
C GLY A 475 37.40 -17.09 -19.70
N ASN A 476 36.99 -18.14 -19.00
CA ASN A 476 37.71 -18.57 -17.81
C ASN A 476 39.02 -19.25 -18.22
N THR A 477 40.15 -18.79 -17.71
CA THR A 477 41.49 -19.17 -18.20
C THR A 477 42.11 -20.35 -17.46
N GLU A 478 41.31 -21.23 -16.87
CA GLU A 478 41.82 -22.48 -16.29
C GLU A 478 42.00 -23.55 -17.38
N GLY A 479 43.17 -23.51 -18.03
CA GLY A 479 43.84 -24.73 -18.52
C GLY A 479 43.70 -25.11 -19.99
N THR A 480 42.78 -24.52 -20.75
CA THR A 480 42.80 -24.64 -22.23
C THR A 480 42.27 -23.34 -22.81
N ALA A 481 43.05 -22.69 -23.67
CA ALA A 481 42.60 -21.50 -24.38
C ALA A 481 41.39 -21.86 -25.26
N VAL A 482 40.18 -21.66 -24.73
CA VAL A 482 39.02 -21.47 -25.59
C VAL A 482 39.24 -20.09 -26.19
N ALA A 483 39.88 -20.06 -27.35
CA ALA A 483 39.92 -18.87 -28.18
C ALA A 483 38.47 -18.57 -28.54
N LEU A 484 37.83 -17.69 -27.77
CA LEU A 484 36.58 -17.08 -28.16
C LEU A 484 36.91 -16.27 -29.42
N VAL A 485 36.48 -16.78 -30.57
CA VAL A 485 36.75 -16.15 -31.87
C VAL A 485 35.73 -15.01 -32.04
N ASN A 486 36.13 -13.95 -32.74
CA ASN A 486 35.56 -12.58 -32.79
C ASN A 486 34.03 -12.36 -32.94
N ASP A 487 33.20 -13.41 -32.97
CA ASP A 487 31.74 -13.34 -33.14
C ASP A 487 31.01 -13.95 -31.93
N ILE A 488 31.26 -13.45 -30.72
CA ILE A 488 30.42 -13.74 -29.55
C ILE A 488 29.20 -12.83 -29.63
N VAL A 489 28.01 -13.43 -29.66
CA VAL A 489 26.76 -12.66 -29.53
C VAL A 489 26.37 -12.63 -28.05
N PHE A 490 26.33 -11.43 -27.50
CA PHE A 490 25.93 -11.15 -26.12
C PHE A 490 24.51 -10.56 -26.13
N ASN A 491 23.51 -11.39 -25.84
CA ASN A 491 22.14 -10.89 -25.73
C ASN A 491 21.77 -10.71 -24.27
N ILE A 492 21.40 -9.48 -23.93
CA ILE A 492 20.85 -9.12 -22.62
C ILE A 492 19.35 -9.00 -22.77
N THR A 493 18.62 -9.75 -21.96
CA THR A 493 17.18 -9.59 -21.84
C THR A 493 16.88 -9.13 -20.42
N SER A 494 16.31 -7.94 -20.31
CA SER A 494 15.55 -7.57 -19.12
C SER A 494 14.12 -8.07 -19.33
N GLY A 495 13.55 -8.72 -18.32
CA GLY A 495 12.12 -9.02 -18.35
C GLY A 495 11.32 -7.72 -18.43
N ALA A 496 10.21 -7.77 -19.16
CA ALA A 496 9.21 -6.71 -19.21
C ALA A 496 8.56 -6.50 -17.84
#